data_AF-A0A3N5SC69-F1
#
_entry.id   AF-A0A3N5SC69-F1
#
_cell.length_a   1.000
_cell.length_b   1.000
_cell.length_c   1.000
_cell.angle_alpha   90.00
_cell.angle_beta   90.00
_cell.angle_gamma   90.00
#
_symmetry.space_group_name_H-M   'P 1'
#
loop_
_entity.id
_entity.type
_entity.pdbx_description
1 polymer ?
#
loop_
_entity_poly.entity_id
_entity_poly.type
_entity_poly.pdbx_seq_one_letter_code
_entity_poly.pdbx_strand_id
1 'polypeptide(L)'
;AYIIGGGNTVTEYFSDDGEPSGTAGRPALAVLRGSGLGDAVVVVTRYFGGTLLGTGGLVKAYTESTQRVVHAVGRGRRVPVHVAMLAIPYNLLERVRLVVTRQGGKVLDEDFAADITMTLQFPVDAFEVFQNELREMSAGKLKVEVIESKETIVAVADD
;
A
#
# COMPACT_ATOMS: atom_id res chain seq x y z
N ALA A 1 17.82 -8.54 2.80
CA ALA A 1 18.05 -7.08 2.95
C ALA A 1 16.70 -6.40 3.21
N TYR A 2 16.67 -5.32 3.97
CA TYR A 2 15.42 -4.59 4.22
C TYR A 2 15.64 -3.08 4.32
N ILE A 3 14.54 -2.35 4.11
CA ILE A 3 14.36 -0.91 4.31
C ILE A 3 13.06 -0.75 5.10
N ILE A 4 13.11 -0.04 6.22
CA ILE A 4 11.93 0.36 7.02
C ILE A 4 11.87 1.89 7.00
N GLY A 5 10.68 2.42 6.72
CA GLY A 5 10.44 3.85 6.49
C GLY A 5 10.69 4.29 5.04
N GLY A 6 10.83 5.60 4.85
CA GLY A 6 10.98 6.25 3.55
C GLY A 6 11.29 7.74 3.69
N GLY A 7 11.81 8.37 2.64
CA GLY A 7 12.22 9.78 2.67
C GLY A 7 13.39 10.02 3.62
N ASN A 8 13.19 10.85 4.65
CA ASN A 8 14.24 11.26 5.59
C ASN A 8 14.44 10.30 6.77
N THR A 9 13.55 9.32 6.96
CA THR A 9 13.61 8.34 8.06
C THR A 9 13.69 6.94 7.49
N VAL A 10 14.91 6.42 7.41
CA VAL A 10 15.19 5.09 6.85
C VAL A 10 16.05 4.29 7.83
N THR A 11 15.59 3.10 8.19
CA THR A 11 16.39 2.07 8.84
C THR A 11 16.61 0.92 7.86
N GLU A 12 17.84 0.50 7.69
CA GLU A 12 18.20 -0.49 6.69
C GLU A 12 19.24 -1.48 7.20
N TYR A 13 19.20 -2.69 6.66
CA TYR A 13 20.16 -3.73 7.00
C TYR A 13 20.25 -4.78 5.89
N PHE A 14 21.36 -5.51 5.88
CA PHE A 14 21.56 -6.66 5.02
C PHE A 14 22.40 -7.73 5.72
N SER A 15 22.25 -8.97 5.25
CA SER A 15 23.08 -10.11 5.64
C SER A 15 23.50 -10.86 4.38
N ASP A 16 24.74 -11.34 4.34
CA ASP A 16 25.22 -12.23 3.28
C ASP A 16 24.98 -13.72 3.60
N ASP A 17 24.54 -14.05 4.82
CA ASP A 17 24.12 -15.40 5.25
C ASP A 17 25.03 -16.56 4.79
N GLY A 18 26.32 -16.44 5.08
CA GLY A 18 27.32 -17.46 4.74
C GLY A 18 27.93 -17.33 3.34
N GLU A 19 27.41 -16.44 2.48
CA GLU A 19 28.10 -16.05 1.25
C GLU A 19 29.34 -15.18 1.54
N PRO A 20 30.30 -15.08 0.60
CA PRO A 20 31.41 -14.16 0.73
C PRO A 20 30.94 -12.72 1.00
N SER A 21 31.62 -12.05 1.94
CA SER A 21 31.23 -10.72 2.43
C SER A 21 30.96 -9.72 1.31
N GLY A 22 29.77 -9.13 1.34
CA GLY A 22 29.31 -8.09 0.44
C GLY A 22 28.95 -8.56 -0.96
N THR A 23 28.74 -9.87 -1.17
CA THR A 23 28.37 -10.47 -2.48
C THR A 23 26.90 -10.84 -2.62
N ALA A 24 26.12 -10.82 -1.54
CA ALA A 24 24.71 -11.23 -1.55
C ALA A 24 23.78 -10.14 -0.99
N GLY A 25 23.87 -9.86 0.31
CA GLY A 25 23.01 -8.93 1.01
C GLY A 25 23.21 -7.48 0.56
N ARG A 26 24.47 -7.07 0.37
CA ARG A 26 24.80 -5.70 -0.06
C ARG A 26 24.26 -5.38 -1.47
N PRO A 27 24.46 -6.23 -2.50
CA PRO A 27 23.83 -6.05 -3.81
C PRO A 27 22.30 -5.99 -3.74
N ALA A 28 21.65 -6.88 -2.97
CA ALA A 28 20.20 -6.86 -2.81
C ALA A 28 19.69 -5.54 -2.17
N LEU A 29 20.40 -5.04 -1.15
CA LEU A 29 20.07 -3.76 -0.53
C LEU A 29 20.26 -2.58 -1.49
N ALA A 30 21.31 -2.59 -2.32
CA ALA A 30 21.53 -1.56 -3.32
C ALA A 30 20.37 -1.45 -4.32
N VAL A 31 19.84 -2.60 -4.76
CA VAL A 31 18.65 -2.63 -5.62
C VAL A 31 17.41 -2.10 -4.89
N LEU A 32 17.16 -2.52 -3.65
CA LEU A 32 16.05 -1.99 -2.86
C LEU A 32 16.14 -0.46 -2.70
N ARG A 33 17.32 0.09 -2.39
CA ARG A 33 17.52 1.55 -2.29
C ARG A 33 17.19 2.27 -3.59
N GLY A 34 17.66 1.74 -4.71
CA GLY A 34 17.41 2.32 -6.03
C GLY A 34 15.95 2.19 -6.50
N SER A 35 15.14 1.35 -5.86
CA SER A 35 13.78 1.06 -6.29
C SER A 35 12.75 2.14 -5.91
N GLY A 36 13.04 2.93 -4.89
CA GLY A 36 12.10 3.85 -4.25
C GLY A 36 11.09 3.18 -3.31
N LEU A 37 11.18 1.87 -3.06
CA LEU A 37 10.35 1.17 -2.08
C LEU A 37 10.78 1.52 -0.66
N GLY A 38 9.81 1.87 0.17
CA GLY A 38 9.92 1.88 1.62
C GLY A 38 9.22 0.68 2.25
N ASP A 39 9.42 0.46 3.54
CA ASP A 39 8.76 -0.62 4.31
C ASP A 39 8.81 -1.99 3.61
N ALA A 40 9.98 -2.38 3.10
CA ALA A 40 10.18 -3.56 2.25
C ALA A 40 11.32 -4.45 2.74
N VAL A 41 11.13 -5.76 2.61
CA VAL A 41 12.17 -6.79 2.83
C VAL A 41 12.31 -7.67 1.60
N VAL A 42 13.54 -7.99 1.23
CA VAL A 42 13.85 -9.01 0.23
C VAL A 42 14.72 -10.11 0.82
N VAL A 43 14.30 -11.34 0.57
CA VAL A 43 15.04 -12.55 0.90
C VAL A 43 15.32 -13.29 -0.40
N VAL A 44 16.58 -13.64 -0.62
CA VAL A 44 17.00 -14.41 -1.80
C VAL A 44 17.50 -15.76 -1.30
N THR A 45 16.73 -16.81 -1.59
CA THR A 45 17.14 -18.19 -1.30
C THR A 45 17.97 -18.72 -2.46
N ARG A 46 19.21 -19.11 -2.18
CA ARG A 46 20.12 -19.68 -3.18
C ARG A 46 20.34 -21.16 -2.90
N TYR A 47 20.25 -21.97 -3.95
CA TYR A 47 20.65 -23.38 -3.95
C TYR A 47 21.96 -23.54 -4.73
N PHE A 48 22.94 -24.27 -4.17
CA PHE A 48 24.21 -24.50 -4.85
C PHE A 48 24.03 -25.45 -6.04
N GLY A 49 24.40 -25.00 -7.24
CA GLY A 49 24.20 -25.73 -8.49
C GLY A 49 25.38 -26.62 -8.93
N GLY A 50 26.36 -26.89 -8.07
CA GLY A 50 27.51 -27.73 -8.40
C GLY A 50 28.69 -27.01 -9.06
N THR A 51 28.57 -25.71 -9.37
CA THR A 51 29.67 -24.89 -9.90
C THR A 51 29.73 -23.53 -9.18
N LEU A 52 30.94 -23.10 -8.83
CA LEU A 52 31.17 -21.81 -8.18
C LEU A 52 31.03 -20.66 -9.19
N LEU A 53 30.31 -19.60 -8.79
CA LEU A 53 30.10 -18.41 -9.62
C LEU A 53 31.22 -17.37 -9.48
N GLY A 54 32.07 -17.50 -8.47
CA GLY A 54 32.99 -16.45 -8.05
C GLY A 54 32.26 -15.22 -7.48
N THR A 55 33.02 -14.26 -6.95
CA THR A 55 32.47 -13.05 -6.31
C THR A 55 31.63 -12.20 -7.27
N GLY A 56 32.12 -11.98 -8.50
CA GLY A 56 31.39 -11.21 -9.51
C GLY A 56 30.09 -11.88 -9.95
N GLY A 57 30.08 -13.21 -10.09
CA GLY A 57 28.88 -13.95 -10.45
C GLY A 57 27.82 -13.96 -9.35
N LEU A 58 28.23 -14.01 -8.08
CA LEU A 58 27.32 -13.87 -6.93
C LEU A 58 26.67 -12.49 -6.91
N VAL A 59 27.49 -11.43 -6.98
CA VAL A 59 27.00 -10.05 -7.00
C VAL A 59 25.97 -9.87 -8.12
N LYS A 60 26.26 -10.37 -9.32
CA LYS A 60 25.34 -10.31 -10.46
C LYS A 60 24.04 -11.07 -10.17
N ALA A 61 24.13 -12.31 -9.68
CA ALA A 61 22.95 -13.14 -9.43
C ALA A 61 21.99 -12.52 -8.40
N TYR A 62 22.49 -12.05 -7.26
CA TYR A 62 21.67 -11.40 -6.22
C TYR A 62 21.10 -10.05 -6.67
N THR A 63 21.85 -9.30 -7.49
CA THR A 63 21.36 -8.05 -8.08
C THR A 63 20.18 -8.32 -9.01
N GLU A 64 20.37 -9.20 -10.00
CA GLU A 64 19.36 -9.48 -11.02
C GLU A 64 18.11 -10.14 -10.43
N SER A 65 18.26 -11.06 -9.47
CA SER A 65 17.12 -11.68 -8.79
C SER A 65 16.29 -10.64 -8.04
N THR A 66 16.96 -9.72 -7.33
CA THR A 66 16.27 -8.65 -6.59
C THR A 66 15.58 -7.68 -7.54
N GLN A 67 16.22 -7.29 -8.64
CA GLN A 67 15.63 -6.41 -9.65
C GLN A 67 14.34 -7.00 -10.23
N ARG A 68 14.34 -8.29 -10.59
CA ARG A 68 13.15 -8.95 -11.14
C ARG A 68 11.95 -8.86 -10.21
N VAL A 69 12.15 -9.10 -8.91
CA VAL A 69 11.06 -9.04 -7.92
C VAL A 69 10.60 -7.59 -7.70
N VAL A 70 11.55 -6.65 -7.58
CA VAL A 70 11.26 -5.22 -7.42
C VAL A 70 10.49 -4.64 -8.60
N HIS A 71 10.72 -5.12 -9.82
CA HIS A 71 9.98 -4.71 -11.01
C HIS A 71 8.59 -5.36 -11.10
N ALA A 72 8.40 -6.54 -10.52
CA ALA A 72 7.14 -7.28 -10.58
C ALA A 72 6.18 -6.95 -9.42
N VAL A 73 6.67 -6.40 -8.31
CA VAL A 73 5.83 -6.12 -7.13
C VAL A 73 4.92 -4.92 -7.37
N GLY A 74 3.63 -5.09 -7.05
CA GLY A 74 2.66 -3.98 -7.07
C GLY A 74 3.08 -2.89 -6.08
N ARG A 75 2.96 -1.63 -6.50
CA ARG A 75 3.35 -0.46 -5.70
C ARG A 75 2.13 0.22 -5.11
N GLY A 76 2.28 0.70 -3.89
CA GLY A 76 1.26 1.49 -3.21
C GLY A 76 1.88 2.62 -2.41
N ARG A 77 1.09 3.68 -2.23
CA ARG A 77 1.44 4.77 -1.32
C ARG A 77 0.80 4.51 0.03
N ARG A 78 1.60 4.64 1.07
CA ARG A 78 1.10 4.72 2.43
C ARG A 78 0.44 6.08 2.60
N VAL A 79 -0.87 6.08 2.83
CA VAL A 79 -1.67 7.30 2.95
C VAL A 79 -2.51 7.24 4.22
N PRO A 80 -2.70 8.38 4.92
CA PRO A 80 -3.64 8.46 6.02
C PRO A 80 -5.06 8.37 5.46
N VAL A 81 -5.90 7.57 6.11
CA VAL A 81 -7.30 7.35 5.75
C VAL A 81 -8.21 7.48 6.96
N HIS A 82 -9.42 7.96 6.71
CA HIS A 82 -10.54 7.82 7.62
C HIS A 82 -11.36 6.59 7.24
N VAL A 83 -11.70 5.78 8.25
CA VAL A 83 -12.81 4.83 8.16
C VAL A 83 -14.02 5.49 8.79
N ALA A 84 -15.11 5.55 8.05
CA ALA A 84 -16.32 6.25 8.45
C ALA A 84 -17.55 5.38 8.23
N MET A 85 -18.57 5.61 9.05
CA MET A 85 -19.83 4.89 9.01
C MET A 85 -20.96 5.84 8.62
N LEU A 86 -21.86 5.37 7.78
CA LEU A 86 -22.97 6.15 7.24
C LEU A 86 -24.22 5.26 7.11
N ALA A 87 -25.31 5.66 7.75
CA ALA A 87 -26.62 5.03 7.55
C ALA A 87 -27.39 5.76 6.45
N ILE A 88 -27.93 5.02 5.47
CA ILE A 88 -28.68 5.58 4.34
C ILE A 88 -29.96 4.79 4.03
N PRO A 89 -31.00 5.45 3.49
CA PRO A 89 -32.13 4.74 2.93
C PRO A 89 -31.76 4.06 1.59
N TYR A 90 -32.47 2.98 1.26
CA TYR A 90 -32.22 2.16 0.06
C TYR A 90 -32.23 2.94 -1.26
N ASN A 91 -33.04 3.99 -1.37
CA ASN A 91 -33.13 4.81 -2.58
C ASN A 91 -31.87 5.65 -2.85
N LEU A 92 -30.95 5.78 -1.88
CA LEU A 92 -29.71 6.52 -2.04
C LEU A 92 -28.48 5.64 -2.25
N LEU A 93 -28.61 4.30 -2.17
CA LEU A 93 -27.48 3.38 -2.23
C LEU A 93 -26.54 3.63 -3.42
N GLU A 94 -27.07 3.51 -4.65
CA GLU A 94 -26.26 3.65 -5.86
C GLU A 94 -25.70 5.07 -6.01
N ARG A 95 -26.46 6.08 -5.56
CA ARG A 95 -26.02 7.47 -5.62
C ARG A 95 -24.86 7.72 -4.66
N VAL A 96 -24.91 7.14 -3.46
CA VAL A 96 -23.83 7.24 -2.47
C VAL A 96 -22.61 6.46 -2.93
N ARG A 97 -22.76 5.24 -3.46
CA ARG A 97 -21.66 4.46 -4.06
C ARG A 97 -20.92 5.26 -5.14
N LEU A 98 -21.66 5.91 -6.04
CA LEU A 98 -21.06 6.75 -7.09
C LEU A 98 -20.25 7.91 -6.51
N VAL A 99 -20.80 8.60 -5.50
CA VAL A 99 -20.11 9.71 -4.82
C VAL A 99 -18.86 9.21 -4.10
N VAL A 100 -18.94 8.08 -3.39
CA VAL A 100 -17.80 7.43 -2.72
C VAL A 100 -16.68 7.18 -3.72
N THR A 101 -16.97 6.49 -4.83
CA THR A 101 -15.96 6.17 -5.84
C THR A 101 -15.38 7.42 -6.49
N ARG A 102 -16.22 8.41 -6.84
CA ARG A 102 -15.76 9.66 -7.47
C ARG A 102 -14.83 10.47 -6.58
N GLN A 103 -15.05 10.45 -5.27
CA GLN A 103 -14.20 11.14 -4.29
C GLN A 103 -13.02 10.28 -3.80
N GLY A 104 -12.68 9.20 -4.53
CA GLY A 104 -11.53 8.34 -4.21
C GLY A 104 -11.73 7.46 -2.97
N GLY A 105 -12.96 7.32 -2.50
CA GLY A 105 -13.33 6.45 -1.39
C GLY A 105 -13.56 5.01 -1.84
N LYS A 106 -13.56 4.10 -0.85
CA LYS A 106 -13.88 2.68 -1.01
C LYS A 106 -14.98 2.28 -0.06
N VAL A 107 -15.92 1.46 -0.55
CA VAL A 107 -16.88 0.77 0.32
C VAL A 107 -16.18 -0.46 0.89
N LEU A 108 -16.05 -0.53 2.21
CA LEU A 108 -15.45 -1.66 2.92
C LEU A 108 -16.49 -2.72 3.28
N ASP A 109 -17.69 -2.29 3.65
CA ASP A 109 -18.78 -3.17 4.07
C ASP A 109 -20.15 -2.48 3.93
N GLU A 110 -21.22 -3.28 3.80
CA GLU A 110 -22.60 -2.84 3.69
C GLU A 110 -23.53 -3.81 4.44
N ASP A 111 -24.20 -3.30 5.48
CA ASP A 111 -25.19 -4.06 6.25
C ASP A 111 -26.60 -3.59 5.91
N PHE A 112 -27.46 -4.53 5.50
CA PHE A 112 -28.81 -4.26 4.99
C PHE A 112 -29.85 -4.58 6.06
N ALA A 113 -30.35 -3.55 6.73
CA ALA A 113 -31.39 -3.63 7.75
C ALA A 113 -32.57 -2.71 7.40
N ALA A 114 -33.16 -2.05 8.39
CA ALA A 114 -34.18 -1.03 8.18
C ALA A 114 -33.65 0.12 7.30
N ASP A 115 -32.44 0.59 7.61
CA ASP A 115 -31.58 1.40 6.75
C ASP A 115 -30.33 0.59 6.39
N ILE A 116 -29.61 1.02 5.35
CA ILE A 116 -28.34 0.42 4.95
C ILE A 116 -27.22 1.14 5.72
N THR A 117 -26.42 0.38 6.47
CA THR A 117 -25.21 0.91 7.12
C THR A 117 -24.02 0.61 6.22
N MET A 118 -23.35 1.66 5.73
CA MET A 118 -22.14 1.55 4.93
C MET A 118 -20.90 1.86 5.78
N THR A 119 -19.88 1.00 5.67
CA THR A 119 -18.52 1.30 6.15
C THR A 119 -17.69 1.76 4.96
N LEU A 120 -17.16 2.97 5.05
CA LEU A 120 -16.47 3.67 3.98
C LEU A 120 -15.03 3.99 4.40
N GLN A 121 -14.11 3.96 3.44
CA GLN A 121 -12.72 4.42 3.61
C GLN A 121 -12.42 5.56 2.67
N PHE A 122 -11.88 6.66 3.17
CA PHE A 122 -11.44 7.80 2.36
C PHE A 122 -10.02 8.24 2.72
N PRO A 123 -9.22 8.67 1.73
CA PRO A 123 -8.08 9.54 2.01
C PRO A 123 -8.52 10.73 2.88
N VAL A 124 -7.72 11.09 3.89
CA VAL A 124 -8.06 12.16 4.84
C VAL A 124 -8.34 13.48 4.13
N ASP A 125 -7.58 13.79 3.08
CA ASP A 125 -7.71 14.99 2.25
C ASP A 125 -8.96 15.01 1.37
N ALA A 126 -9.51 13.84 1.02
CA ALA A 126 -10.74 13.74 0.23
C ALA A 126 -12.02 13.70 1.08
N PHE A 127 -11.90 13.45 2.39
CA PHE A 127 -13.05 13.20 3.25
C PHE A 127 -13.96 14.43 3.43
N GLU A 128 -13.39 15.63 3.55
CA GLU A 128 -14.18 16.87 3.71
C GLU A 128 -15.02 17.16 2.45
N VAL A 129 -14.45 16.93 1.27
CA VAL A 129 -15.16 17.09 -0.01
C VAL A 129 -16.33 16.10 -0.11
N PHE A 130 -16.09 14.84 0.24
CA PHE A 130 -17.14 13.82 0.33
C PHE A 130 -18.26 14.23 1.29
N GLN A 131 -17.92 14.68 2.49
CA GLN A 131 -18.91 15.06 3.51
C GLN A 131 -19.80 16.23 3.04
N ASN A 132 -19.22 17.22 2.36
CA ASN A 132 -19.98 18.35 1.82
C ASN A 132 -20.93 17.90 0.71
N GLU A 133 -20.47 17.06 -0.21
CA GLU A 133 -21.30 16.53 -1.29
C GLU A 133 -22.45 15.64 -0.76
N LEU A 134 -22.16 14.80 0.24
CA LEU A 134 -23.16 13.99 0.94
C LEU A 134 -24.25 14.87 1.58
N ARG A 135 -23.85 15.99 2.18
CA ARG A 135 -24.78 16.95 2.79
C ARG A 135 -25.67 17.60 1.73
N GLU A 136 -25.12 18.02 0.60
CA GLU A 136 -25.89 18.63 -0.50
C GLU A 136 -26.89 17.63 -1.11
N MET A 137 -26.45 16.42 -1.44
CA MET A 137 -27.31 15.41 -2.08
C MET A 137 -28.44 14.91 -1.18
N SER A 138 -28.27 15.00 0.15
CA SER A 138 -29.23 14.53 1.14
C SER A 138 -30.09 15.65 1.75
N ALA A 139 -29.93 16.90 1.29
CA ALA A 139 -30.51 18.08 1.93
C ALA A 139 -30.19 18.15 3.45
N GLY A 140 -28.98 17.72 3.82
CA GLY A 140 -28.47 17.70 5.20
C GLY A 140 -29.04 16.61 6.11
N LYS A 141 -29.78 15.64 5.57
CA LYS A 141 -30.39 14.56 6.36
C LYS A 141 -29.41 13.44 6.71
N LEU A 142 -28.39 13.23 5.89
CA LEU A 142 -27.38 12.20 6.12
C LEU A 142 -26.19 12.76 6.89
N LYS A 143 -25.71 11.98 7.85
CA LYS A 143 -24.52 12.28 8.64
C LYS A 143 -23.56 11.09 8.55
N VAL A 144 -22.33 11.38 8.15
CA VAL A 144 -21.21 10.42 8.18
C VAL A 144 -20.41 10.65 9.45
N GLU A 145 -19.97 9.58 10.11
CA GLU A 145 -19.17 9.64 11.33
C GLU A 145 -17.86 8.88 11.14
N VAL A 146 -16.72 9.54 11.40
CA VAL A 146 -15.41 8.88 11.40
C VAL A 146 -15.31 8.01 12.66
N ILE A 147 -15.06 6.72 12.46
CA ILE A 147 -14.92 5.74 13.54
C ILE A 147 -13.46 5.39 13.82
N GLU A 148 -12.58 5.54 12.82
CA GLU A 148 -11.16 5.24 12.93
C GLU A 148 -10.35 6.13 11.97
N SER A 149 -9.15 6.53 12.39
CA SER A 149 -8.15 7.11 11.48
C SER A 149 -6.89 6.27 11.55
N LYS A 150 -6.41 5.82 10.39
CA LYS A 150 -5.23 4.95 10.29
C LYS A 150 -4.47 5.22 9.01
N GLU A 151 -3.31 4.60 8.87
CA GLU A 151 -2.61 4.55 7.60
C GLU A 151 -2.91 3.24 6.89
N THR A 152 -2.99 3.30 5.56
CA THR A 152 -3.11 2.11 4.72
C THR A 152 -2.33 2.29 3.44
N ILE A 153 -2.10 1.18 2.75
CA ILE A 153 -1.46 1.18 1.44
C ILE A 153 -2.56 1.26 0.38
N VAL A 154 -2.59 2.37 -0.35
CA VAL A 154 -3.45 2.52 -1.53
C VAL A 154 -2.58 2.27 -2.76
N ALA A 155 -3.03 1.36 -3.62
CA ALA A 155 -2.35 1.07 -4.89
C ALA A 155 -2.18 2.38 -5.68
N VAL A 156 -0.98 2.60 -6.20
CA VAL A 156 -0.78 3.65 -7.21
C VAL A 156 -1.45 3.12 -8.47
N ALA A 157 -2.38 3.87 -9.06
CA ALA A 157 -2.90 3.49 -10.37
C ALA A 157 -1.71 3.39 -11.33
N ASP A 158 -1.62 2.31 -12.09
CA ASP A 158 -0.62 2.20 -13.16
C ASP A 158 -0.91 3.35 -14.15
N ASP A 159 0.03 4.27 -14.30
CA ASP A 159 0.03 5.31 -15.35
C ASP A 159 0.13 4.66 -16.74
#